data_AF-A0A4R5Q6C6-F1
#
_entry.id   AF-A0A4R5Q6C6-F1
#
_cell.length_a   1.000
_cell.length_b   1.000
_cell.length_c   1.000
_cell.angle_alpha   90.00
_cell.angle_beta   90.00
_cell.angle_gamma   90.00
#
_symmetry.space_group_name_H-M   'P 1'
#
loop_
_entity.id
_entity.type
_entity.pdbx_description
1 polymer ?
#
loop_
_entity_poly.entity_id
_entity_poly.type
_entity_poly.pdbx_seq_one_letter_code
_entity_poly.pdbx_strand_id
1 'polypeptide(L)'
;MRVQARRFRCLEPDCPRLTFAERLADTAPPAGRRTGRLEDLQHQLGLAAGGEVGSRLAARLAMPVSVDTLLRMARRAGAQQHPATADGRRPSAVRRRSMAARARRQDRFDEAARLHAAGASLRAISRQLGADRKTLRQWLRAGAAPSWRQPQRGSVLDPYRDHLERRWTEGRHNAARLWRELAALGFSGRDAIVRSWATERRKTEPNGARAPRTAGGKPCRPPSGRRVARLLMAEPLTLSRHDWAFTTRLLEEVPALAATVAAAKRI
;
A
#
# COMPACT_ATOMS: atom_id res chain seq x y z
N MET A 1 -27.23 -2.07 -29.35
CA MET A 1 -27.02 -3.43 -29.88
C MET A 1 -27.65 -4.44 -28.92
N ARG A 2 -28.53 -5.31 -29.40
CA ARG A 2 -29.16 -6.39 -28.61
C ARG A 2 -28.56 -7.71 -29.10
N VAL A 3 -28.05 -8.54 -28.19
CA VAL A 3 -27.56 -9.88 -28.51
C VAL A 3 -28.63 -10.88 -28.09
N GLN A 4 -28.96 -11.81 -28.97
CA GLN A 4 -29.88 -12.92 -28.68
C GLN A 4 -29.05 -14.18 -28.43
N ALA A 5 -29.36 -14.94 -27.38
CA ALA A 5 -28.72 -16.22 -27.09
C ALA A 5 -29.80 -17.30 -26.99
N ARG A 6 -29.54 -18.48 -27.57
CA ARG A 6 -30.51 -19.59 -27.53
C ARG A 6 -30.55 -20.20 -26.13
N ARG A 7 -31.74 -20.58 -25.67
CA ARG A 7 -31.94 -21.28 -24.40
C ARG A 7 -32.39 -22.71 -24.68
N PHE A 8 -31.62 -23.65 -24.18
CA PHE A 8 -31.86 -25.08 -24.30
C PHE A 8 -32.42 -25.64 -23.00
N ARG A 9 -33.17 -26.74 -23.10
CA ARG A 9 -33.64 -27.54 -21.97
C ARG A 9 -32.95 -28.90 -22.03
N CYS A 10 -32.55 -29.42 -20.87
CA CYS A 10 -32.12 -30.81 -20.80
C CYS A 10 -33.36 -31.72 -20.90
N LEU A 11 -33.25 -32.81 -21.65
CA LEU A 11 -34.35 -33.77 -21.84
C LEU A 11 -34.34 -34.89 -20.79
N GLU A 12 -33.28 -35.00 -20.00
CA GLU A 12 -33.11 -36.02 -18.97
C GLU A 12 -33.84 -35.59 -17.67
N PRO A 13 -34.80 -36.39 -17.15
CA PRO A 13 -35.63 -36.03 -16.00
C PRO A 13 -34.85 -35.80 -14.70
N ASP A 14 -33.71 -36.47 -14.51
CA ASP A 14 -32.89 -36.38 -13.28
C ASP A 14 -31.73 -35.37 -13.40
N CYS A 15 -31.65 -34.58 -14.48
CA CYS A 15 -30.54 -33.65 -14.67
C CYS A 15 -30.69 -32.39 -13.78
N PRO A 16 -29.71 -32.06 -12.92
CA PRO A 16 -29.77 -30.87 -12.06
C PRO A 16 -29.67 -29.54 -12.84
N ARG A 17 -29.38 -29.58 -14.15
CA ARG A 17 -29.30 -28.41 -15.04
C ARG A 17 -30.44 -28.42 -16.06
N LEU A 18 -31.64 -28.13 -15.57
CA LEU A 18 -32.91 -28.11 -16.34
C LEU A 18 -32.89 -27.17 -17.56
N THR A 19 -32.18 -26.04 -17.48
CA THR A 19 -32.04 -25.09 -18.59
C THR A 19 -30.61 -24.57 -18.69
N PHE A 20 -30.06 -24.52 -19.90
CA PHE A 20 -28.77 -23.88 -20.18
C PHE A 20 -28.89 -22.95 -21.38
N ALA A 21 -28.09 -21.87 -21.39
CA ALA A 21 -28.05 -20.93 -22.50
C ALA A 21 -26.78 -21.16 -23.33
N GLU A 22 -26.87 -20.88 -24.63
CA GLU A 22 -25.72 -20.81 -25.53
C GLU A 22 -24.62 -19.94 -24.92
N ARG A 23 -23.39 -20.45 -24.91
CA ARG A 23 -22.23 -19.69 -24.42
C ARG A 23 -21.71 -18.81 -25.56
N LEU A 24 -21.76 -17.49 -25.35
CA LEU A 24 -21.13 -16.51 -26.23
C LEU A 24 -19.63 -16.36 -25.89
N ALA A 25 -18.91 -17.49 -25.82
CA ALA A 25 -17.57 -17.57 -25.22
C ALA A 25 -16.57 -16.55 -25.82
N ASP A 26 -16.66 -16.32 -27.13
CA ASP A 26 -15.77 -15.38 -27.82
C ASP A 26 -16.18 -13.90 -27.65
N THR A 27 -17.39 -13.64 -27.14
CA THR A 27 -17.99 -12.31 -27.10
C THR A 27 -18.16 -11.78 -25.67
N ALA A 28 -18.66 -12.60 -24.74
CA ALA A 28 -18.95 -12.19 -23.36
C ALA A 28 -18.70 -13.33 -22.37
N PRO A 29 -18.16 -13.02 -21.17
CA PRO A 29 -17.96 -14.03 -20.13
C PRO A 29 -19.31 -14.59 -19.62
N PRO A 30 -19.32 -15.77 -18.97
CA PRO A 30 -20.51 -16.30 -18.33
C PRO A 30 -21.15 -15.29 -17.38
N ALA A 31 -22.47 -15.09 -17.50
CA ALA A 31 -23.24 -14.06 -16.77
C ALA A 31 -22.77 -12.60 -16.99
N GLY A 32 -21.93 -12.35 -18.00
CA GLY A 32 -21.47 -11.03 -18.39
C GLY A 32 -22.59 -10.21 -19.02
N ARG A 33 -22.75 -8.97 -18.53
CA ARG A 33 -23.65 -7.98 -19.15
C ARG A 33 -22.93 -7.11 -20.20
N ARG A 34 -21.65 -7.37 -20.43
CA ARG A 34 -20.77 -6.64 -21.36
C ARG A 34 -19.93 -7.62 -22.16
N THR A 35 -19.51 -7.22 -23.35
CA THR A 35 -18.50 -7.97 -24.09
C THR A 35 -17.13 -7.79 -23.46
N GLY A 36 -16.24 -8.77 -23.60
CA GLY A 36 -14.88 -8.69 -23.05
C GLY A 36 -14.15 -7.44 -23.56
N ARG A 37 -14.22 -7.19 -24.87
CA ARG A 37 -13.62 -6.00 -25.50
C ARG A 37 -14.16 -4.67 -24.95
N LEU A 38 -15.46 -4.58 -24.68
CA LEU A 38 -16.05 -3.35 -24.09
C LEU A 38 -15.58 -3.16 -22.65
N GLU A 39 -15.55 -4.25 -21.87
CA GLU A 39 -15.05 -4.23 -20.50
C GLU A 39 -13.59 -3.78 -20.44
N ASP A 40 -12.75 -4.29 -21.34
CA ASP A 40 -11.33 -3.92 -21.44
C ASP A 40 -11.13 -2.43 -21.77
N LEU A 41 -11.87 -1.90 -22.76
CA LEU A 41 -11.77 -0.49 -23.13
C LEU A 41 -12.24 0.43 -22.00
N GLN A 42 -13.38 0.13 -21.38
CA GLN A 42 -13.90 0.91 -20.25
C GLN A 42 -12.96 0.84 -19.03
N HIS A 43 -12.29 -0.29 -18.85
CA HIS A 43 -11.28 -0.47 -17.82
C HIS A 43 -10.01 0.36 -18.11
N GLN A 44 -9.46 0.33 -19.33
CA GLN A 44 -8.29 1.15 -19.69
C GLN A 44 -8.58 2.65 -19.54
N LEU A 45 -9.78 3.10 -19.91
CA LEU A 45 -10.23 4.47 -19.66
C LEU A 45 -10.22 4.81 -18.16
N GLY A 46 -10.61 3.87 -17.29
CA GLY A 46 -10.55 4.03 -15.84
C GLY A 46 -9.14 4.11 -15.27
N LEU A 47 -8.19 3.35 -15.81
CA LEU A 47 -6.79 3.40 -15.40
C LEU A 47 -6.11 4.70 -15.86
N ALA A 48 -6.36 5.12 -17.10
CA ALA A 48 -5.67 6.26 -17.70
C ALA A 48 -6.23 7.62 -17.24
N ALA A 49 -7.56 7.74 -17.13
CA ALA A 49 -8.23 9.02 -16.89
C ALA A 49 -8.92 9.12 -15.52
N GLY A 50 -9.07 8.01 -14.79
CA GLY A 50 -9.82 7.97 -13.53
C GLY A 50 -11.34 8.11 -13.73
N GLY A 51 -12.08 8.17 -12.61
CA GLY A 51 -13.54 8.08 -12.58
C GLY A 51 -14.28 9.09 -13.47
N GLU A 52 -14.20 10.36 -13.10
CA GLU A 52 -14.99 11.45 -13.70
C GLU A 52 -14.61 11.71 -15.17
N VAL A 53 -13.31 11.84 -15.44
CA VAL A 53 -12.80 12.11 -16.79
C VAL A 53 -12.99 10.88 -17.68
N GLY A 54 -12.73 9.67 -17.16
CA GLY A 54 -12.92 8.41 -17.89
C GLY A 54 -14.38 8.16 -18.25
N SER A 55 -15.33 8.43 -17.33
CA SER A 55 -16.77 8.32 -17.60
C SER A 55 -17.22 9.27 -18.71
N ARG A 56 -16.76 10.53 -18.68
CA ARG A 56 -17.10 11.53 -19.71
C ARG A 56 -16.51 11.16 -21.06
N LEU A 57 -15.27 10.67 -21.10
CA LEU A 57 -14.62 10.21 -22.30
C LEU A 57 -15.32 8.97 -22.88
N ALA A 58 -15.71 8.02 -22.04
CA ALA A 58 -16.46 6.84 -22.44
C ALA A 58 -17.82 7.20 -23.07
N ALA A 59 -18.51 8.21 -22.55
CA ALA A 59 -19.74 8.73 -23.16
C ALA A 59 -19.50 9.31 -24.56
N ARG A 60 -18.41 10.07 -24.76
CA ARG A 60 -18.04 10.61 -26.09
C ARG A 60 -17.65 9.52 -27.09
N LEU A 61 -17.13 8.40 -26.60
CA LEU A 61 -16.80 7.22 -27.40
C LEU A 61 -17.99 6.27 -27.62
N ALA A 62 -19.22 6.69 -27.30
CA ALA A 62 -20.43 5.87 -27.40
C ALA A 62 -20.38 4.56 -26.58
N MET A 63 -19.61 4.54 -25.50
CA MET A 63 -19.44 3.41 -24.58
C MET A 63 -19.80 3.80 -23.14
N PRO A 64 -21.03 4.28 -22.87
CA PRO A 64 -21.36 4.89 -21.58
C PRO A 64 -21.17 3.92 -20.41
N VAL A 65 -20.56 4.43 -19.35
CA VAL A 65 -20.35 3.74 -18.08
C VAL A 65 -20.36 4.77 -16.96
N SER A 66 -20.91 4.43 -15.79
CA SER A 66 -20.91 5.36 -14.66
C SER A 66 -19.52 5.49 -14.04
N VAL A 67 -19.25 6.66 -13.45
CA VAL A 67 -18.04 6.94 -12.66
C VAL A 67 -17.74 5.82 -11.66
N ASP A 68 -18.74 5.42 -10.86
CA ASP A 68 -18.58 4.36 -9.86
C ASP A 68 -18.27 2.99 -10.46
N THR A 69 -18.85 2.67 -11.62
CA THR A 69 -18.57 1.40 -12.30
C THR A 69 -17.15 1.39 -12.84
N LEU A 70 -16.71 2.51 -13.43
CA LEU A 70 -15.37 2.68 -13.98
C LEU A 70 -14.29 2.65 -12.89
N LEU A 71 -14.52 3.31 -11.74
CA LEU A 71 -13.66 3.19 -10.56
C LEU A 71 -13.61 1.77 -10.00
N ARG A 72 -14.75 1.06 -9.98
CA ARG A 72 -14.81 -0.34 -9.51
C ARG A 72 -14.02 -1.29 -10.40
N MET A 73 -14.09 -1.10 -11.73
CA MET A 73 -13.31 -1.89 -12.69
C MET A 73 -11.81 -1.64 -12.53
N ALA A 74 -11.38 -0.37 -12.45
CA ALA A 74 -9.98 0.00 -12.23
C ALA A 74 -9.41 -0.59 -10.91
N ARG A 75 -10.21 -0.59 -9.83
CA ARG A 75 -9.80 -1.19 -8.54
C ARG A 75 -9.72 -2.71 -8.56
N ARG A 76 -10.63 -3.39 -9.28
CA ARG A 76 -10.60 -4.86 -9.41
C ARG A 76 -9.33 -5.35 -10.08
N ALA A 77 -8.84 -4.64 -11.08
CA ALA A 77 -7.58 -5.00 -11.73
C ALA A 77 -6.35 -4.75 -10.85
N GLY A 78 -6.35 -3.66 -10.07
CA GLY A 78 -5.34 -3.43 -9.05
C GLY A 78 -5.26 -4.55 -8.00
N ALA A 79 -6.39 -5.19 -7.69
CA ALA A 79 -6.48 -6.34 -6.79
C ALA A 79 -6.06 -7.67 -7.42
N GLN A 80 -6.12 -7.81 -8.75
CA GLN A 80 -5.71 -9.02 -9.48
C GLN A 80 -4.25 -8.97 -9.98
N GLN A 81 -3.68 -7.77 -10.13
CA GLN A 81 -2.32 -7.56 -10.65
C GLN A 81 -1.25 -7.35 -9.56
N HIS A 82 -1.58 -7.48 -8.29
CA HIS A 82 -0.59 -7.52 -7.22
C HIS A 82 -0.60 -8.90 -6.56
N PRO A 83 0.22 -9.88 -7.00
CA PRO A 83 0.73 -10.83 -6.02
C PRO A 83 1.34 -9.95 -4.92
N ALA A 84 0.90 -10.12 -3.67
CA ALA A 84 1.27 -9.29 -2.55
C ALA A 84 2.78 -9.00 -2.53
N THR A 85 3.20 -7.92 -3.19
CA THR A 85 4.58 -7.48 -3.18
C THR A 85 4.75 -6.89 -1.81
N ALA A 86 5.55 -7.58 -1.00
CA ALA A 86 5.99 -7.10 0.29
C ALA A 86 6.27 -5.60 0.19
N ASP A 87 5.45 -4.82 0.92
CA ASP A 87 5.49 -3.37 1.11
C ASP A 87 6.74 -2.75 0.48
N GLY A 88 6.62 -1.98 -0.61
CA GLY A 88 7.71 -1.28 -1.32
C GLY A 88 8.50 -0.29 -0.46
N ARG A 89 8.34 -0.36 0.86
CA ARG A 89 9.17 0.26 1.87
C ARG A 89 10.62 -0.17 1.71
N ARG A 90 11.42 0.78 1.26
CA ARG A 90 12.89 0.68 1.22
C ARG A 90 13.40 0.10 2.55
N PRO A 91 14.15 -1.02 2.54
CA PRO A 91 14.66 -1.63 3.76
C PRO A 91 15.45 -0.61 4.57
N SER A 92 15.40 -0.69 5.91
CA SER A 92 16.15 0.21 6.79
C SER A 92 17.65 0.18 6.44
N ALA A 93 18.39 1.26 6.74
CA ALA A 93 19.82 1.32 6.46
C ALA A 93 20.59 0.13 7.07
N VAL A 94 20.21 -0.28 8.29
CA VAL A 94 20.74 -1.47 8.97
C VAL A 94 20.43 -2.75 8.17
N ARG A 95 19.18 -2.93 7.75
CA ARG A 95 18.77 -4.10 6.94
C ARG A 95 19.52 -4.11 5.60
N ARG A 96 19.69 -2.98 4.93
CA ARG A 96 20.49 -2.86 3.69
C ARG A 96 21.95 -3.24 3.91
N ARG A 97 22.60 -2.72 4.96
CA ARG A 97 23.99 -3.08 5.32
C ARG A 97 24.13 -4.57 5.58
N SER A 98 23.20 -5.16 6.33
CA SER A 98 23.17 -6.60 6.59
C SER A 98 22.98 -7.42 5.31
N MET A 99 22.08 -6.99 4.42
CA MET A 99 21.84 -7.64 3.12
C MET A 99 23.08 -7.56 2.24
N ALA A 100 23.70 -6.39 2.12
CA ALA A 100 24.92 -6.21 1.34
C ALA A 100 26.09 -7.04 1.89
N ALA A 101 26.23 -7.14 3.21
CA ALA A 101 27.23 -8.02 3.82
C ALA A 101 26.95 -9.51 3.56
N ARG A 102 25.68 -9.92 3.48
CA ARG A 102 25.29 -11.29 3.11
C ARG A 102 25.59 -11.56 1.64
N ALA A 103 25.26 -10.62 0.74
CA ALA A 103 25.57 -10.71 -0.69
C ALA A 103 27.07 -10.89 -0.92
N ARG A 104 27.92 -10.03 -0.35
CA ARG A 104 29.39 -10.15 -0.47
C ARG A 104 29.95 -11.50 0.00
N ARG A 105 29.34 -12.12 1.01
CA ARG A 105 29.74 -13.46 1.47
C ARG A 105 29.27 -14.56 0.52
N GLN A 106 28.07 -14.39 -0.04
CA GLN A 106 27.54 -15.29 -1.05
C GLN A 106 28.40 -15.24 -2.32
N ASP A 107 28.72 -14.05 -2.83
CA ASP A 107 29.56 -13.89 -4.02
C ASP A 107 30.94 -14.56 -3.85
N ARG A 108 31.55 -14.42 -2.67
CA ARG A 108 32.81 -15.10 -2.33
C ARG A 108 32.68 -16.63 -2.29
N PHE A 109 31.54 -17.14 -1.85
CA PHE A 109 31.27 -18.57 -1.84
C PHE A 109 31.01 -19.09 -3.25
N ASP A 110 30.19 -18.39 -4.03
CA ASP A 110 29.83 -18.77 -5.40
C ASP A 110 31.10 -18.83 -6.27
N GLU A 111 32.00 -17.86 -6.10
CA GLU A 111 33.30 -17.86 -6.76
C GLU A 111 34.19 -19.03 -6.31
N ALA A 112 34.23 -19.33 -5.01
CA ALA A 112 34.96 -20.50 -4.50
C ALA A 112 34.39 -21.82 -5.03
N ALA A 113 33.05 -21.94 -5.10
CA ALA A 113 32.35 -23.10 -5.62
C ALA A 113 32.60 -23.27 -7.12
N ARG A 114 32.58 -22.17 -7.88
CA ARG A 114 32.90 -22.15 -9.32
C ARG A 114 34.33 -22.64 -9.59
N LEU A 115 35.31 -22.12 -8.86
CA LEU A 115 36.71 -22.55 -9.01
C LEU A 115 36.90 -24.02 -8.61
N HIS A 116 36.23 -24.47 -7.56
CA HIS A 116 36.27 -25.88 -7.14
C HIS A 116 35.62 -26.81 -8.17
N ALA A 117 34.49 -26.42 -8.75
CA ALA A 117 33.83 -27.16 -9.83
C ALA A 117 34.69 -27.24 -11.10
N ALA A 118 35.50 -26.21 -11.38
CA ALA A 118 36.51 -26.21 -12.44
C ALA A 118 37.76 -27.05 -12.11
N GLY A 119 37.79 -27.78 -10.99
CA GLY A 119 38.90 -28.66 -10.59
C GLY A 119 40.07 -27.95 -9.90
N ALA A 120 39.95 -26.66 -9.56
CA ALA A 120 41.01 -25.96 -8.85
C ALA A 120 41.21 -26.50 -7.43
N SER A 121 42.47 -26.69 -7.03
CA SER A 121 42.78 -27.14 -5.67
C SER A 121 42.45 -26.08 -4.61
N LEU A 122 42.13 -26.52 -3.39
CA LEU A 122 41.87 -25.61 -2.25
C LEU A 122 43.02 -24.62 -1.98
N ARG A 123 44.26 -24.96 -2.33
CA ARG A 123 45.43 -24.05 -2.24
C ARG A 123 45.37 -22.93 -3.30
N ALA A 124 44.95 -23.24 -4.52
CA ALA A 124 44.78 -22.25 -5.57
C ALA A 124 43.63 -21.29 -5.25
N ILE A 125 42.48 -21.83 -4.83
CA ILE A 125 41.31 -21.07 -4.41
C ILE A 125 41.65 -20.14 -3.23
N SER A 126 42.41 -20.62 -2.24
CA SER A 126 42.85 -19.83 -1.09
C SER A 126 43.71 -18.62 -1.49
N ARG A 127 44.67 -18.81 -2.41
CA ARG A 127 45.50 -17.71 -2.93
C ARG A 127 44.70 -16.67 -3.71
N GLN A 128 43.69 -17.11 -4.46
CA GLN A 128 42.88 -16.21 -5.30
C GLN A 128 41.83 -15.43 -4.50
N LEU A 129 41.16 -16.08 -3.54
CA LEU A 129 40.07 -15.46 -2.76
C LEU A 129 40.52 -14.86 -1.42
N GLY A 130 41.76 -15.08 -1.01
CA GLY A 130 42.28 -14.63 0.29
C GLY A 130 41.59 -15.28 1.49
N ALA A 131 40.97 -16.45 1.30
CA ALA A 131 40.29 -17.22 2.34
C ALA A 131 41.14 -18.41 2.79
N ASP A 132 41.14 -18.70 4.08
CA ASP A 132 41.90 -19.84 4.62
C ASP A 132 41.37 -21.19 4.09
N ARG A 133 42.28 -22.16 3.92
CA ARG A 133 41.96 -23.48 3.34
C ARG A 133 40.97 -24.28 4.20
N LYS A 134 40.99 -24.13 5.53
CA LYS A 134 40.02 -24.78 6.44
C LYS A 134 38.63 -24.19 6.23
N THR A 135 38.55 -22.88 6.05
CA THR A 135 37.32 -22.13 5.77
C THR A 135 36.71 -22.57 4.44
N LEU A 136 37.52 -22.63 3.38
CA LEU A 136 37.06 -23.09 2.06
C LEU A 136 36.56 -24.53 2.09
N ARG A 137 37.29 -25.43 2.77
CA ARG A 137 36.85 -26.82 2.94
C ARG A 137 35.51 -26.91 3.68
N GLN A 138 35.34 -26.11 4.74
CA GLN A 138 34.09 -26.05 5.50
C GLN A 138 32.93 -25.56 4.63
N TRP A 139 33.14 -24.49 3.84
CA TRP A 139 32.11 -23.92 2.97
C TRP A 139 31.67 -24.89 1.89
N LEU A 140 32.63 -25.50 1.18
CA LEU A 140 32.35 -26.44 0.10
C LEU A 140 31.65 -27.71 0.62
N ARG A 141 32.02 -28.19 1.82
CA ARG A 141 31.31 -29.31 2.47
C ARG A 141 29.88 -28.94 2.88
N ALA A 142 29.66 -27.72 3.34
CA ALA A 142 28.34 -27.24 3.75
C ALA A 142 27.44 -26.86 2.56
N GLY A 143 28.01 -26.69 1.36
CA GLY A 143 27.28 -26.29 0.16
C GLY A 143 26.73 -24.85 0.21
N ALA A 144 27.14 -24.04 1.18
CA ALA A 144 26.66 -22.68 1.36
C ALA A 144 27.66 -21.79 2.09
N ALA A 145 27.57 -20.47 1.86
CA ALA A 145 28.28 -19.47 2.65
C ALA A 145 27.84 -19.52 4.13
N PRO A 146 28.74 -19.33 5.11
CA PRO A 146 28.38 -19.37 6.53
C PRO A 146 27.30 -18.35 6.86
N SER A 147 26.23 -18.82 7.50
CA SER A 147 25.22 -17.94 8.03
C SER A 147 25.58 -17.54 9.45
N TRP A 148 26.17 -16.35 9.62
CA TRP A 148 26.34 -15.70 10.92
C TRP A 148 25.01 -15.17 11.49
N ARG A 149 23.87 -15.75 11.07
CA ARG A 149 22.56 -15.36 11.59
C ARG A 149 22.45 -15.92 12.99
N GLN A 150 22.27 -15.03 13.95
CA GLN A 150 21.81 -15.44 15.27
C GLN A 150 20.41 -16.06 15.11
N PRO A 151 20.15 -17.22 15.73
CA PRO A 151 18.79 -17.77 15.76
C PRO A 151 17.85 -16.70 16.30
N GLN A 152 16.69 -16.55 15.67
CA GLN A 152 15.68 -15.62 16.17
C GLN A 152 15.25 -16.14 17.54
N ARG A 153 15.66 -15.47 18.61
CA ARG A 153 15.12 -15.74 19.93
C ARG A 153 13.65 -15.33 19.92
N GLY A 154 12.78 -16.18 20.43
CA GLY A 154 11.36 -15.85 20.59
C GLY A 154 11.22 -14.52 21.31
N SER A 155 10.29 -13.69 20.86
CA SER A 155 9.93 -12.47 21.57
C SER A 155 9.30 -12.86 22.90
N VAL A 156 9.56 -12.09 23.96
CA VAL A 156 8.84 -12.22 25.25
C VAL A 156 7.32 -12.09 25.07
N LEU A 157 6.89 -11.53 23.93
CA LEU A 157 5.49 -11.39 23.54
C LEU A 157 4.88 -12.66 22.92
N ASP A 158 5.68 -13.63 22.48
CA ASP A 158 5.21 -14.79 21.72
C ASP A 158 4.16 -15.63 22.47
N PRO A 159 4.31 -15.92 23.79
CA PRO A 159 3.28 -16.64 24.56
C PRO A 159 1.94 -15.90 24.66
N TYR A 160 1.95 -14.58 24.49
CA TYR A 160 0.77 -13.72 24.65
C TYR A 160 0.16 -13.26 23.32
N ARG A 161 0.71 -13.74 22.20
CA ARG A 161 0.34 -13.27 20.86
C ARG A 161 -1.12 -13.54 20.53
N ASP A 162 -1.62 -14.72 20.89
CA ASP A 162 -3.00 -15.12 20.62
C ASP A 162 -4.00 -14.28 21.42
N HIS A 163 -3.65 -13.93 22.67
CA HIS A 163 -4.46 -13.02 23.47
C HIS A 163 -4.53 -11.64 22.80
N LEU A 164 -3.39 -11.10 22.36
CA LEU A 164 -3.34 -9.81 21.70
C LEU A 164 -4.13 -9.79 20.38
N GLU A 165 -4.02 -10.84 19.56
CA GLU A 165 -4.77 -10.94 18.29
C GLU A 165 -6.28 -10.99 18.54
N ARG A 166 -6.73 -11.78 19.51
CA ARG A 166 -8.15 -11.85 19.89
C ARG A 166 -8.69 -10.50 20.37
N ARG A 167 -7.95 -9.81 21.24
CA ARG A 167 -8.35 -8.47 21.72
C ARG A 167 -8.35 -7.43 20.60
N TRP A 168 -7.49 -7.62 19.60
CA TRP A 168 -7.43 -6.77 18.42
C TRP A 168 -8.65 -6.93 17.51
N THR A 169 -9.09 -8.18 17.27
CA THR A 169 -10.30 -8.47 16.48
C THR A 169 -11.58 -8.04 17.20
N GLU A 170 -11.59 -8.06 18.53
CA GLU A 170 -12.66 -7.50 19.37
C GLU A 170 -12.70 -5.94 19.36
N GLY A 171 -11.81 -5.28 18.60
CA GLY A 171 -11.79 -3.82 18.45
C GLY A 171 -11.03 -3.06 19.54
N ARG A 172 -10.32 -3.76 20.44
CA ARG A 172 -9.49 -3.09 21.47
C ARG A 172 -8.09 -2.79 20.94
N HIS A 173 -7.93 -1.62 20.34
CA HIS A 173 -6.64 -1.20 19.73
C HIS A 173 -5.76 -0.33 20.64
N ASN A 174 -6.17 -0.07 21.88
CA ASN A 174 -5.39 0.74 22.83
C ASN A 174 -4.24 -0.07 23.44
N ALA A 175 -3.02 0.21 23.00
CA ALA A 175 -1.81 -0.49 23.43
C ALA A 175 -1.53 -0.43 24.94
N ALA A 176 -1.86 0.68 25.62
CA ALA A 176 -1.66 0.80 27.06
C ALA A 176 -2.64 -0.09 27.85
N ARG A 177 -3.85 -0.28 27.32
CA ARG A 177 -4.82 -1.22 27.88
C ARG A 177 -4.40 -2.66 27.65
N LEU A 178 -3.97 -2.99 26.43
CA LEU A 178 -3.44 -4.32 26.11
C LEU A 178 -2.24 -4.67 27.00
N TRP A 179 -1.34 -3.72 27.26
CA TRP A 179 -0.22 -3.97 28.18
C TRP A 179 -0.67 -4.23 29.62
N ARG A 180 -1.67 -3.50 30.14
CA ARG A 180 -2.24 -3.79 31.47
C ARG A 180 -2.90 -5.16 31.55
N GLU A 181 -3.62 -5.57 30.51
CA GLU A 181 -4.21 -6.90 30.40
C GLU A 181 -3.13 -7.98 30.36
N LEU A 182 -2.03 -7.76 29.62
CA LEU A 182 -0.89 -8.66 29.63
C LEU A 182 -0.16 -8.72 30.97
N ALA A 183 0.04 -7.58 31.64
CA ALA A 183 0.67 -7.53 32.95
C ALA A 183 -0.14 -8.34 33.99
N ALA A 184 -1.47 -8.29 33.92
CA ALA A 184 -2.34 -9.13 34.74
C ALA A 184 -2.23 -10.63 34.43
N LEU A 185 -1.86 -10.99 33.20
CA LEU A 185 -1.58 -12.36 32.76
C LEU A 185 -0.11 -12.80 33.01
N GLY A 186 0.66 -12.01 33.77
CA GLY A 186 2.03 -12.32 34.16
C GLY A 186 3.12 -11.85 33.17
N PHE A 187 2.79 -10.97 32.23
CA PHE A 187 3.79 -10.41 31.32
C PHE A 187 4.74 -9.45 32.04
N SER A 188 6.04 -9.77 32.03
CA SER A 188 7.11 -8.99 32.67
C SER A 188 7.80 -7.99 31.74
N GLY A 189 7.32 -7.84 30.49
CA GLY A 189 7.94 -6.97 29.49
C GLY A 189 7.53 -5.50 29.56
N ARG A 190 8.34 -4.65 28.93
CA ARG A 190 8.09 -3.20 28.84
C ARG A 190 6.88 -2.89 27.92
N ASP A 191 6.13 -1.86 28.26
CA ASP A 191 4.97 -1.37 27.49
C ASP A 191 5.33 -1.00 26.03
N ALA A 192 6.56 -0.56 25.80
CA ALA A 192 7.12 -0.27 24.48
C ALA A 192 7.03 -1.44 23.50
N ILE A 193 7.11 -2.68 23.99
CA ILE A 193 7.02 -3.89 23.18
C ILE A 193 5.60 -4.04 22.63
N VAL A 194 4.59 -3.88 23.50
CA VAL A 194 3.17 -3.93 23.13
C VAL A 194 2.79 -2.75 22.23
N ARG A 195 3.31 -1.55 22.50
CA ARG A 195 3.15 -0.38 21.63
C ARG A 195 3.73 -0.61 20.24
N SER A 196 4.93 -1.16 20.15
CA SER A 196 5.57 -1.51 18.87
C SER A 196 4.74 -2.53 18.10
N TRP A 197 4.27 -3.59 18.77
CA TRP A 197 3.38 -4.60 18.18
C TRP A 197 2.08 -3.98 17.65
N ALA A 198 1.40 -3.16 18.46
CA ALA A 198 0.14 -2.49 18.08
C ALA A 198 0.34 -1.48 16.92
N THR A 199 1.52 -0.88 16.85
CA THR A 199 1.90 0.04 15.77
C THR A 199 2.14 -0.73 14.48
N GLU A 200 2.77 -1.89 14.55
CA GLU A 200 2.98 -2.76 13.39
C GLU A 200 1.65 -3.33 12.88
N ARG A 201 0.76 -3.76 13.78
CA ARG A 201 -0.59 -4.25 13.41
C ARG A 201 -1.40 -3.21 12.64
N ARG A 202 -1.35 -1.95 13.07
CA ARG A 202 -1.99 -0.83 12.34
C ARG A 202 -1.42 -0.58 10.95
N LYS A 203 -0.17 -0.98 10.67
CA LYS A 203 0.44 -0.85 9.34
C LYS A 203 0.08 -2.03 8.44
N THR A 204 -0.05 -3.23 9.02
CA THR A 204 -0.32 -4.46 8.28
C THR A 204 -1.80 -4.65 7.96
N GLU A 205 -2.70 -3.96 8.68
CA GLU A 205 -4.11 -3.96 8.28
C GLU A 205 -4.26 -3.30 6.90
N PRO A 206 -4.86 -3.99 5.91
CA PRO A 206 -5.15 -3.40 4.62
C PRO A 206 -5.97 -2.13 4.88
N ASN A 207 -5.52 -1.03 4.30
CA ASN A 207 -6.03 0.33 4.47
C ASN A 207 -7.55 0.40 4.27
N GLY A 208 -8.31 0.09 5.32
CA GLY A 208 -9.76 -0.09 5.33
C GLY A 208 -10.38 0.10 6.71
N ALA A 209 -9.61 -0.16 7.79
CA ALA A 209 -9.93 0.27 9.15
C ALA A 209 -9.20 1.54 9.56
N ARG A 210 -8.82 2.39 8.59
CA ARG A 210 -8.63 3.80 8.92
C ARG A 210 -10.04 4.33 9.18
N ALA A 211 -10.50 4.23 10.44
CA ALA A 211 -11.33 5.30 10.99
C ALA A 211 -10.70 6.58 10.47
N PRO A 212 -11.44 7.47 9.78
CA PRO A 212 -10.83 8.67 9.26
C PRO A 212 -10.08 9.23 10.45
N ARG A 213 -8.76 9.27 10.33
CA ARG A 213 -8.00 10.27 11.05
C ARG A 213 -8.70 11.51 10.53
N THR A 214 -9.68 12.03 11.29
CA THR A 214 -10.16 13.39 11.21
C THR A 214 -8.94 14.12 10.79
N ALA A 215 -8.94 14.56 9.53
CA ALA A 215 -7.73 14.98 8.88
C ALA A 215 -7.12 15.98 9.86
N GLY A 216 -6.11 15.52 10.59
CA GLY A 216 -5.23 16.37 11.34
C GLY A 216 -4.37 17.03 10.29
N GLY A 217 -5.02 17.68 9.31
CA GLY A 217 -4.61 19.00 8.93
C GLY A 217 -4.30 19.65 10.27
N LYS A 218 -3.02 20.03 10.40
CA LYS A 218 -2.56 20.86 11.50
C LYS A 218 -3.73 21.78 11.84
N PRO A 219 -4.22 21.87 13.10
CA PRO A 219 -5.28 22.81 13.43
C PRO A 219 -4.90 24.09 12.71
N CYS A 220 -5.74 24.53 11.76
CA CYS A 220 -5.42 25.68 10.93
C CYS A 220 -5.22 26.79 11.95
N ARG A 221 -3.96 27.06 12.30
CA ARG A 221 -3.65 28.12 13.22
C ARG A 221 -4.12 29.33 12.46
N PRO A 222 -5.13 30.06 12.96
CA PRO A 222 -5.57 31.25 12.28
C PRO A 222 -4.31 32.09 12.05
N PRO A 223 -4.10 32.61 10.82
CA PRO A 223 -2.96 33.47 10.56
C PRO A 223 -2.94 34.57 11.63
N SER A 224 -1.76 34.92 12.13
CA SER A 224 -1.64 35.98 13.14
C SER A 224 -2.24 37.28 12.60
N GLY A 225 -2.74 38.16 13.48
CA GLY A 225 -3.35 39.43 13.05
C GLY A 225 -2.45 40.26 12.11
N ARG A 226 -1.13 40.24 12.34
CA ARG A 226 -0.13 40.88 11.45
C ARG A 226 -0.06 40.23 10.06
N ARG A 227 -0.23 38.91 9.96
CA ARG A 227 -0.26 38.20 8.69
C ARG A 227 -1.55 38.51 7.94
N VAL A 228 -2.70 38.57 8.62
CA VAL A 228 -3.97 38.97 8.03
C VAL A 228 -3.90 40.39 7.49
N ALA A 229 -3.38 41.34 8.26
CA ALA A 229 -3.19 42.72 7.81
C ALA A 229 -2.32 42.80 6.55
N ARG A 230 -1.20 42.05 6.51
CA ARG A 230 -0.34 41.99 5.32
C ARG A 230 -1.07 41.42 4.09
N LEU A 231 -1.87 40.37 4.27
CA LEU A 231 -2.64 39.76 3.18
C LEU A 231 -3.72 40.72 2.66
N LEU A 232 -4.39 41.46 3.55
CA LEU A 232 -5.41 42.44 3.18
C LEU A 232 -4.81 43.64 2.42
N MET A 233 -3.59 44.04 2.78
CA MET A 233 -2.87 45.14 2.11
C MET A 233 -2.12 44.71 0.84
N ALA A 234 -1.86 43.41 0.64
CA ALA A 234 -1.19 42.90 -0.54
C ALA A 234 -2.01 43.07 -1.82
N GLU A 235 -1.31 43.14 -2.96
CA GLU A 235 -1.93 43.18 -4.29
C GLU A 235 -2.61 41.81 -4.58
N PRO A 236 -3.91 41.76 -4.91
CA PRO A 236 -4.65 40.50 -5.04
C PRO A 236 -4.04 39.49 -6.03
N LEU A 237 -3.33 39.97 -7.06
CA LEU A 237 -2.68 39.13 -8.07
C LEU A 237 -1.38 38.47 -7.56
N THR A 238 -0.84 38.92 -6.44
CA THR A 238 0.39 38.37 -5.82
C THR A 238 0.11 37.31 -4.77
N LEU A 239 -1.16 37.13 -4.40
CA LEU A 239 -1.60 36.18 -3.37
C LEU A 239 -1.71 34.76 -3.94
N SER A 240 -1.36 33.77 -3.11
CA SER A 240 -1.64 32.38 -3.47
C SER A 240 -3.15 32.16 -3.58
N ARG A 241 -3.59 31.20 -4.40
CA ARG A 241 -5.01 30.84 -4.54
C ARG A 241 -5.70 30.59 -3.18
N HIS A 242 -4.96 30.06 -2.21
CA HIS A 242 -5.48 29.76 -0.87
C HIS A 242 -5.60 31.02 -0.01
N ASP A 243 -4.60 31.90 -0.05
CA ASP A 243 -4.62 33.16 0.69
C ASP A 243 -5.68 34.12 0.11
N TRP A 244 -5.85 34.15 -1.21
CA TRP A 244 -6.90 34.92 -1.88
C TRP A 244 -8.30 34.46 -1.45
N ALA A 245 -8.55 33.15 -1.45
CA ALA A 245 -9.83 32.60 -1.00
C ALA A 245 -10.10 32.92 0.50
N PHE A 246 -9.05 32.93 1.33
CA PHE A 246 -9.15 33.30 2.74
C PHE A 246 -9.50 34.79 2.91
N THR A 247 -8.81 35.71 2.22
CA THR A 247 -9.10 37.15 2.31
C THR A 247 -10.49 37.49 1.79
N THR A 248 -10.94 36.86 0.71
CA THR A 248 -12.28 37.09 0.15
C THR A 248 -13.36 36.68 1.16
N ARG A 249 -13.25 35.48 1.74
CA ARG A 249 -14.18 35.02 2.77
C ARG A 249 -14.19 35.91 4.02
N LEU A 250 -13.01 36.38 4.45
CA LEU A 250 -12.91 37.25 5.62
C LEU A 250 -13.63 38.60 5.42
N LEU A 251 -13.55 39.16 4.21
CA LEU A 251 -14.21 40.42 3.88
C LEU A 251 -15.71 40.26 3.64
N GLU A 252 -16.17 39.10 3.18
CA GLU A 252 -17.59 38.75 3.08
C GLU A 252 -18.24 38.60 4.47
N GLU A 253 -17.55 37.93 5.41
CA GLU A 253 -18.09 37.68 6.76
C GLU A 253 -18.01 38.91 7.67
N VAL A 254 -17.10 39.86 7.43
CA VAL A 254 -16.93 41.08 8.24
C VAL A 254 -16.92 42.34 7.36
N PRO A 255 -18.10 42.85 6.95
CA PRO A 255 -18.19 44.00 6.04
C PRO A 255 -17.56 45.30 6.58
N ALA A 256 -17.58 45.49 7.90
CA ALA A 256 -16.92 46.63 8.55
C ALA A 256 -15.40 46.64 8.30
N LEU A 257 -14.77 45.46 8.23
CA LEU A 257 -13.35 45.33 7.93
C LEU A 257 -13.06 45.72 6.46
N ALA A 258 -13.95 45.39 5.53
CA ALA A 258 -13.81 45.77 4.12
C ALA A 258 -13.78 47.29 3.93
N ALA A 259 -14.64 48.02 4.63
CA ALA A 259 -14.65 49.48 4.61
C ALA A 259 -13.32 50.07 5.12
N THR A 260 -12.77 49.52 6.22
CA THR A 260 -11.49 49.99 6.77
C THR A 260 -10.29 49.70 5.87
N VAL A 261 -10.24 48.53 5.24
CA VAL A 261 -9.17 48.16 4.29
C VAL A 261 -9.23 49.02 3.03
N ALA A 262 -10.44 49.30 2.52
CA ALA A 262 -10.63 50.17 1.36
C ALA A 262 -10.18 51.61 1.63
N ALA A 263 -10.41 52.14 2.85
CA ALA A 263 -9.89 53.44 3.27
C ALA A 263 -8.36 53.42 3.42
N ALA A 264 -7.80 52.36 4.03
CA ALA A 264 -6.35 52.24 4.25
C ALA A 264 -5.53 52.09 2.95
N LYS A 265 -6.09 51.50 1.89
CA LYS A 265 -5.43 51.39 0.56
C LYS A 265 -5.42 52.69 -0.25
N ARG A 266 -6.13 53.73 0.19
CA ARG A 266 -6.21 55.03 -0.51
C ARG A 266 -5.23 56.08 0.03
N ILE A 267 -4.61 55.80 1.17
CA ILE A 267 -3.56 56.62 1.81
C ILE A 267 -2.21 56.14 1.29
#